data_AF-A0A1I7Z7K7-F1
#
_entry.id   AF-A0A1I7Z7K7-F1
#
_cell.length_a   1.000
_cell.length_b   1.000
_cell.length_c   1.000
_cell.angle_alpha   90.00
_cell.angle_beta   90.00
_cell.angle_gamma   90.00
#
_symmetry.space_group_name_H-M   'P 1'
#
loop_
_entity.id
_entity.type
_entity.pdbx_description
1 polymer ?
#
loop_
_entity_poly.entity_id
_entity_poly.type
_entity_poly.pdbx_seq_one_letter_code
_entity_poly.pdbx_strand_id
1 'polypeptide(L)'
;MSGCSAMEKDEDCGSILLTFVTTEGKSKVNIHVFDVAEQEALYESLASERLMTEPSVEVILDQRRVEGEEFPKIPPAGVEIIEKAWRDRKNSTEVFCKGFDVQITRKDLRTLMDHQWLNDEVINFYLNLIVERSHNDPDLPKVYTYNTFFYPNLVTKGYESVKRWTRKVDIFSYELLLVPIRIDQHWSLAVVDMTEKTIDYYDSMHLGNGGGLRKLRKYLASEMQDKKKQVLDTDEWILQTREDIPRQLNGSDCGVFACRFAEYASRRAEIDFSQQHMCYFRQRMVHEICAKQLM
;
A
#
# COMPACT_ATOMS: atom_id res chain seq x y z
N MET A 1 -7.73 -0.54 43.56
CA MET A 1 -9.07 -1.03 43.18
C MET A 1 -9.80 0.10 42.46
N SER A 2 -10.67 -0.28 41.52
CA SER A 2 -11.23 0.52 40.40
C SER A 2 -10.22 0.71 39.27
N GLY A 3 -10.25 0.00 38.16
CA GLY A 3 -11.32 -0.81 37.56
C GLY A 3 -11.29 -0.53 36.06
N CYS A 4 -10.34 -1.17 35.36
CA CYS A 4 -10.22 -1.10 33.91
C CYS A 4 -11.32 -1.98 33.33
N SER A 5 -12.37 -1.37 32.78
CA SER A 5 -13.52 -2.06 32.21
C SER A 5 -13.39 -2.11 30.69
N ALA A 6 -13.36 -3.34 30.19
CA ALA A 6 -13.73 -3.81 28.86
C ALA A 6 -13.38 -2.94 27.64
N MET A 7 -12.44 -3.44 26.82
CA MET A 7 -12.48 -3.25 25.37
C MET A 7 -13.84 -3.78 24.88
N GLU A 8 -14.77 -2.87 24.63
CA GLU A 8 -16.03 -3.17 23.96
C GLU A 8 -15.88 -2.94 22.46
N LYS A 9 -16.12 -4.04 21.73
CA LYS A 9 -16.56 -4.18 20.34
C LYS A 9 -15.53 -3.91 19.24
N ASP A 10 -15.28 -4.99 18.49
CA ASP A 10 -14.93 -4.97 17.07
C ASP A 10 -15.80 -3.94 16.33
N GLU A 11 -15.24 -2.77 16.05
CA GLU A 11 -15.78 -1.88 15.03
C GLU A 11 -15.35 -2.45 13.68
N ASP A 12 -16.21 -3.31 13.15
CA ASP A 12 -16.17 -3.79 11.77
C ASP A 12 -16.01 -2.58 10.84
N CYS A 13 -14.88 -2.46 10.14
CA CYS A 13 -14.57 -1.39 9.19
C CYS A 13 -15.37 -1.59 7.87
N GLY A 14 -16.68 -1.76 8.01
CA GLY A 14 -17.61 -1.94 6.90
C GLY A 14 -17.98 -0.60 6.28
N SER A 15 -17.92 -0.51 4.95
CA SER A 15 -18.50 0.61 4.20
C SER A 15 -20.00 0.38 3.96
N ILE A 16 -20.81 1.43 4.11
CA ILE A 16 -22.24 1.42 3.76
C ILE A 16 -22.50 2.47 2.67
N LEU A 17 -23.28 2.10 1.66
CA LEU A 17 -23.76 3.01 0.62
C LEU A 17 -25.06 3.67 1.10
N LEU A 18 -25.03 4.98 1.36
CA LEU A 18 -26.27 5.74 1.60
C LEU A 18 -26.85 6.18 0.26
N THR A 19 -28.01 5.62 -0.12
CA THR A 19 -28.76 6.04 -1.30
C THR A 19 -29.94 6.92 -0.89
N PHE A 20 -29.92 8.18 -1.29
CA PHE A 20 -31.06 9.08 -1.14
C PHE A 20 -31.97 8.97 -2.36
N VAL A 21 -33.26 8.74 -2.15
CA VAL A 21 -34.27 8.67 -3.22
C VAL A 21 -35.31 9.75 -2.99
N THR A 22 -35.56 10.60 -3.98
CA THR A 22 -36.68 11.56 -3.91
C THR A 22 -38.00 10.84 -4.19
N THR A 23 -39.12 11.32 -3.64
CA THR A 23 -40.46 10.72 -3.80
C THR A 23 -40.94 10.62 -5.25
N GLU A 24 -40.30 11.34 -6.19
CA GLU A 24 -40.57 11.22 -7.62
C GLU A 24 -39.63 10.24 -8.37
N GLY A 25 -38.67 9.60 -7.68
CA GLY A 25 -37.72 8.64 -8.27
C GLY A 25 -36.70 9.25 -9.24
N LYS A 26 -36.66 10.59 -9.37
CA LYS A 26 -35.89 11.29 -10.41
C LYS A 26 -34.43 11.56 -10.06
N SER A 27 -34.00 11.36 -8.81
CA SER A 27 -32.60 11.60 -8.41
C SER A 27 -32.14 10.62 -7.35
N LYS A 28 -31.00 9.98 -7.59
CA LYS A 28 -30.25 9.17 -6.63
C LYS A 28 -28.95 9.89 -6.30
N VAL A 29 -28.72 10.16 -5.03
CA VAL A 29 -27.40 10.60 -4.54
C VAL A 29 -26.83 9.48 -3.72
N ASN A 30 -25.62 9.06 -4.06
CA ASN A 30 -24.87 8.03 -3.35
C ASN A 30 -23.80 8.74 -2.50
N ILE A 31 -23.87 8.55 -1.18
CA ILE A 31 -22.84 9.05 -0.26
C ILE A 31 -22.16 7.85 0.37
N HIS A 32 -20.84 7.80 0.24
CA HIS A 32 -20.00 6.82 0.93
C HIS A 32 -19.62 7.38 2.28
N VAL A 33 -19.90 6.64 3.35
CA VAL A 33 -19.53 7.00 4.72
C VAL A 33 -18.65 5.90 5.30
N PHE A 34 -17.59 6.30 6.00
CA PHE A 34 -16.45 5.43 6.35
C PHE A 34 -16.27 5.22 7.86
N ASP A 35 -17.12 5.81 8.71
CA ASP A 35 -17.12 5.69 10.17
C ASP A 35 -18.57 5.73 10.69
N VAL A 36 -18.93 4.83 11.60
CA VAL A 36 -20.28 4.70 12.20
C VAL A 36 -20.62 5.89 13.11
N ALA A 37 -19.63 6.48 13.78
CA ALA A 37 -19.83 7.69 14.58
C ALA A 37 -20.01 8.94 13.68
N GLU A 38 -19.26 9.02 12.57
CA GLU A 38 -19.49 10.05 11.56
C GLU A 38 -20.80 9.81 10.78
N GLN A 39 -21.29 8.56 10.72
CA GLN A 39 -22.56 8.18 10.10
C GLN A 39 -23.77 8.75 10.83
N GLU A 40 -23.83 8.68 12.17
CA GLU A 40 -24.92 9.28 12.95
C GLU A 40 -24.88 10.81 12.85
N ALA A 41 -23.69 11.42 12.95
CA ALA A 41 -23.53 12.87 12.85
C ALA A 41 -23.87 13.42 11.46
N LEU A 42 -23.44 12.75 10.39
CA LEU A 42 -23.76 13.14 9.02
C LEU A 42 -25.23 12.91 8.69
N TYR A 43 -25.83 11.83 9.19
CA TYR A 43 -27.27 11.58 9.07
C TYR A 43 -28.09 12.67 9.77
N GLU A 44 -27.78 13.01 11.02
CA GLU A 44 -28.48 14.07 11.75
C GLU A 44 -28.31 15.44 11.07
N SER A 45 -27.11 15.74 10.57
CA SER A 45 -26.83 16.98 9.83
C SER A 45 -27.62 17.05 8.52
N LEU A 46 -27.63 15.98 7.72
CA LEU A 46 -28.31 15.97 6.41
C LEU A 46 -29.83 15.87 6.56
N ALA A 47 -30.33 15.11 7.54
CA ALA A 47 -31.75 15.01 7.85
C ALA A 47 -32.30 16.36 8.32
N SER A 48 -31.55 17.10 9.15
CA SER A 48 -31.96 18.45 9.61
C SER A 48 -31.92 19.49 8.47
N GLU A 49 -30.92 19.45 7.59
CA GLU A 49 -30.83 20.37 6.45
C GLU A 49 -31.89 20.10 5.37
N ARG A 50 -32.23 18.83 5.09
CA ARG A 50 -33.23 18.45 4.08
C ARG A 50 -34.68 18.49 4.56
N LEU A 51 -34.97 18.24 5.85
CA LEU A 51 -36.33 18.43 6.40
C LEU A 51 -36.82 19.89 6.28
N MET A 52 -35.89 20.84 6.28
CA MET A 52 -36.19 22.27 6.18
C MET A 52 -36.49 22.72 4.74
N THR A 53 -36.14 21.93 3.72
CA THR A 53 -36.24 22.32 2.31
C THR A 53 -37.27 21.53 1.51
N GLU A 54 -37.49 20.24 1.78
CA GLU A 54 -38.56 19.44 1.12
C GLU A 54 -39.14 18.37 2.06
N PRO A 55 -40.39 18.50 2.55
CA PRO A 55 -40.98 17.62 3.58
C PRO A 55 -41.37 16.21 3.09
N SER A 56 -40.97 15.81 1.88
CA SER A 56 -41.38 14.55 1.24
C SER A 56 -40.20 13.68 0.77
N VAL A 57 -39.05 13.73 1.45
CA VAL A 57 -37.90 12.85 1.14
C VAL A 57 -37.82 11.72 2.16
N GLU A 58 -37.93 10.48 1.70
CA GLU A 58 -37.76 9.28 2.52
C GLU A 58 -36.31 8.79 2.37
N VAL A 59 -35.57 8.68 3.47
CA VAL A 59 -34.18 8.21 3.48
C VAL A 59 -34.17 6.70 3.69
N ILE A 60 -33.84 5.94 2.66
CA ILE A 60 -33.76 4.47 2.73
C ILE A 60 -32.29 4.07 2.96
N LEU A 61 -32.02 3.45 4.11
CA LEU A 61 -30.72 2.84 4.41
C LEU A 61 -30.60 1.51 3.65
N ASP A 62 -29.89 1.50 2.53
CA ASP A 62 -29.58 0.26 1.80
C ASP A 62 -28.28 -0.35 2.35
N GLN A 63 -28.39 -1.14 3.43
CA GLN A 63 -27.27 -1.84 4.07
C GLN A 63 -26.83 -3.08 3.28
N ARG A 64 -26.61 -2.97 1.97
CA ARG A 64 -26.03 -4.08 1.19
C ARG A 64 -24.53 -4.12 1.39
N ARG A 65 -24.05 -5.13 2.11
CA ARG A 65 -22.64 -5.54 2.16
C ARG A 65 -22.19 -5.84 0.73
N VAL A 66 -21.16 -5.17 0.23
CA VAL A 66 -20.55 -5.53 -1.04
C VAL A 66 -19.81 -6.85 -0.81
N GLU A 67 -20.33 -7.95 -1.35
CA GLU A 67 -19.68 -9.26 -1.32
C GLU A 67 -18.43 -9.23 -2.23
N GLY A 68 -17.30 -8.82 -1.67
CA GLY A 68 -15.96 -9.15 -2.18
C GLY A 68 -15.42 -10.36 -1.42
N GLU A 69 -14.59 -11.18 -2.05
CA GLU A 69 -13.93 -12.31 -1.38
C GLU A 69 -13.28 -11.85 -0.06
N GLU A 70 -13.65 -12.50 1.05
CA GLU A 70 -13.17 -12.14 2.38
C GLU A 70 -11.65 -12.43 2.45
N PHE A 71 -10.81 -11.41 2.60
CA PHE A 71 -9.36 -11.60 2.73
C PHE A 71 -9.04 -12.62 3.85
N PRO A 72 -7.96 -13.43 3.71
CA PRO A 72 -7.64 -14.46 4.69
C PRO A 72 -7.53 -13.91 6.12
N LYS A 73 -8.25 -14.49 7.07
CA LYS A 73 -8.22 -14.04 8.47
C LYS A 73 -6.84 -14.27 9.07
N ILE A 74 -6.36 -13.28 9.83
CA ILE A 74 -5.09 -13.38 10.55
C ILE A 74 -5.24 -14.50 11.60
N PRO A 75 -4.33 -15.50 11.62
CA PRO A 75 -4.44 -16.60 12.58
C PRO A 75 -4.29 -16.09 14.03
N PRO A 76 -4.85 -16.79 15.04
CA PRO A 76 -4.78 -16.37 16.44
C PRO A 76 -3.35 -16.07 16.94
N ALA A 77 -2.38 -16.90 16.55
CA ALA A 77 -0.96 -16.67 16.87
C ALA A 77 -0.42 -15.37 16.25
N GLY A 78 -0.93 -14.98 15.08
CA GLY A 78 -0.62 -13.69 14.47
C GLY A 78 -1.19 -12.51 15.25
N VAL A 79 -2.44 -12.63 15.71
CA VAL A 79 -3.09 -11.64 16.58
C VAL A 79 -2.28 -11.42 17.86
N GLU A 80 -1.84 -12.49 18.52
CA GLU A 80 -0.99 -12.40 19.72
C GLU A 80 0.33 -11.65 19.46
N ILE A 81 0.96 -11.88 18.30
CA ILE A 81 2.20 -11.19 17.90
C ILE A 81 1.93 -9.69 17.68
N ILE A 82 0.82 -9.35 17.02
CA ILE A 82 0.42 -7.95 16.78
C ILE A 82 0.20 -7.22 18.09
N GLU A 83 -0.58 -7.80 18.99
CA GLU A 83 -0.80 -7.23 20.33
C GLU A 83 0.51 -7.06 21.09
N LYS A 84 1.36 -8.09 21.06
CA LYS A 84 2.68 -8.03 21.70
C LYS A 84 3.52 -6.91 21.11
N ALA A 85 3.53 -6.70 19.80
CA ALA A 85 4.31 -5.66 19.12
C ALA A 85 3.88 -4.24 19.50
N TRP A 86 2.58 -4.02 19.70
CA TRP A 86 2.04 -2.67 19.96
C TRP A 86 1.86 -2.30 21.45
N ARG A 87 1.77 -3.29 22.36
CA ARG A 87 1.49 -3.06 23.79
C ARG A 87 2.62 -2.36 24.55
N ASP A 88 3.88 -2.77 24.36
CA ASP A 88 5.00 -2.26 25.14
C ASP A 88 5.56 -0.95 24.55
N ARG A 89 5.35 0.17 25.26
CA ARG A 89 5.82 1.49 24.84
C ARG A 89 7.26 1.80 25.26
N LYS A 90 7.86 1.03 26.17
CA LYS A 90 9.16 1.32 26.78
C LYS A 90 10.31 0.65 26.05
N ASN A 91 10.09 -0.51 25.42
CA ASN A 91 11.15 -1.29 24.78
C ASN A 91 11.26 -1.08 23.26
N SER A 92 11.50 0.16 22.83
CA SER A 92 11.50 0.53 21.40
C SER A 92 12.58 -0.16 20.55
N THR A 93 13.71 -0.56 21.16
CA THR A 93 14.86 -1.15 20.47
C THR A 93 14.85 -2.68 20.45
N GLU A 94 13.84 -3.32 21.05
CA GLU A 94 13.67 -4.78 20.96
C GLU A 94 13.57 -5.21 19.51
N VAL A 95 14.39 -6.18 19.11
CA VAL A 95 14.34 -6.76 17.77
C VAL A 95 13.30 -7.88 17.75
N PHE A 96 12.27 -7.73 16.90
CA PHE A 96 11.20 -8.71 16.73
C PHE A 96 11.57 -9.77 15.70
N CYS A 97 12.15 -9.37 14.57
CA CYS A 97 12.60 -10.30 13.55
C CYS A 97 13.85 -9.77 12.82
N LYS A 98 14.55 -10.71 12.18
CA LYS A 98 15.73 -10.45 11.36
C LYS A 98 15.60 -11.24 10.06
N GLY A 99 15.90 -10.60 8.94
CA GLY A 99 15.79 -11.18 7.59
C GLY A 99 16.29 -10.19 6.56
N PHE A 100 16.78 -10.69 5.42
CA PHE A 100 17.22 -9.84 4.29
C PHE A 100 18.27 -8.77 4.67
N ASP A 101 19.16 -9.10 5.60
CA ASP A 101 20.15 -8.18 6.19
C ASP A 101 19.55 -6.95 6.92
N VAL A 102 18.25 -7.00 7.23
CA VAL A 102 17.50 -5.99 7.98
C VAL A 102 17.07 -6.54 9.35
N GLN A 103 17.06 -5.67 10.35
CA GLN A 103 16.53 -5.98 11.69
C GLN A 103 15.31 -5.11 11.94
N ILE A 104 14.16 -5.74 12.16
CA ILE A 104 12.93 -5.04 12.48
C ILE A 104 12.79 -4.93 13.99
N THR A 105 12.81 -3.71 14.47
CA THR A 105 12.59 -3.40 15.88
C THR A 105 11.12 -3.16 16.18
N ARG A 106 10.79 -3.14 17.47
CA ARG A 106 9.48 -2.71 17.95
C ARG A 106 9.09 -1.33 17.43
N LYS A 107 10.04 -0.38 17.40
CA LYS A 107 9.81 0.97 16.88
C LYS A 107 9.34 0.92 15.42
N ASP A 108 9.93 0.04 14.61
CA ASP A 108 9.58 -0.13 13.21
C ASP A 108 8.17 -0.73 13.07
N LEU A 109 7.85 -1.81 13.80
CA LEU A 109 6.51 -2.39 13.80
C LEU A 109 5.41 -1.45 14.32
N ARG A 110 5.76 -0.49 15.18
CA ARG A 110 4.80 0.53 15.63
C ARG A 110 4.43 1.53 14.53
N THR A 111 5.23 1.65 13.46
CA THR A 111 4.83 2.45 12.30
C THR A 111 3.66 1.83 11.53
N LEU A 112 3.37 0.55 11.75
CA LEU A 112 2.19 -0.14 11.23
C LEU A 112 0.94 0.08 12.09
N MET A 113 1.03 0.72 13.26
CA MET A 113 -0.19 1.13 13.99
C MET A 113 -1.01 2.11 13.16
N ASP A 114 -2.31 2.20 13.44
CA ASP A 114 -3.20 3.11 12.74
C ASP A 114 -2.73 4.56 12.81
N HIS A 115 -2.95 5.28 11.71
CA HIS A 115 -2.56 6.68 11.51
C HIS A 115 -1.06 6.98 11.61
N GLN A 116 -0.18 5.96 11.60
CA GLN A 116 1.27 6.15 11.55
C GLN A 116 1.83 5.99 10.14
N TRP A 117 2.89 6.75 9.84
CA TRP A 117 3.65 6.62 8.58
C TRP A 117 4.65 5.48 8.67
N LEU A 118 4.62 4.61 7.66
CA LEU A 118 5.62 3.56 7.52
C LEU A 118 7.00 4.18 7.32
N ASN A 119 8.01 3.57 7.94
CA ASN A 119 9.39 3.94 7.73
C ASN A 119 10.07 3.07 6.65
N ASP A 120 11.32 3.43 6.34
CA ASP A 120 12.14 2.73 5.35
C ASP A 120 12.32 1.25 5.69
N GLU A 121 12.54 0.90 6.98
CA GLU A 121 12.80 -0.49 7.39
C GLU A 121 11.62 -1.41 7.10
N VAL A 122 10.39 -0.98 7.43
CA VAL A 122 9.16 -1.76 7.15
C VAL A 122 8.97 -1.98 5.65
N ILE A 123 9.13 -0.93 4.83
CA ILE A 123 8.94 -1.03 3.38
C ILE A 123 10.00 -1.93 2.76
N ASN A 124 11.28 -1.71 3.10
CA ASN A 124 12.38 -2.53 2.57
C ASN A 124 12.20 -4.01 2.95
N PHE A 125 11.81 -4.30 4.18
CA PHE A 125 11.59 -5.67 4.62
C PHE A 125 10.40 -6.32 3.90
N TYR A 126 9.27 -5.61 3.79
CA TYR A 126 8.09 -6.13 3.13
C TYR A 126 8.30 -6.40 1.64
N LEU A 127 8.99 -5.52 0.93
CA LEU A 127 9.35 -5.75 -0.47
C LEU A 127 10.29 -6.95 -0.65
N ASN A 128 11.15 -7.24 0.33
CA ASN A 128 11.97 -8.45 0.29
C ASN A 128 11.17 -9.73 0.56
N LEU A 129 10.08 -9.68 1.34
CA LEU A 129 9.14 -10.82 1.44
C LEU A 129 8.51 -11.15 0.08
N ILE A 130 8.16 -10.12 -0.71
CA ILE A 130 7.65 -10.28 -2.06
C ILE A 130 8.69 -10.93 -2.98
N VAL A 131 9.95 -10.48 -2.90
CA VAL A 131 11.08 -11.07 -3.66
C VAL A 131 11.28 -12.53 -3.26
N GLU A 132 11.28 -12.85 -1.96
CA GLU A 132 11.44 -14.23 -1.48
C GLU A 132 10.31 -15.14 -1.96
N ARG A 133 9.05 -14.70 -1.88
CA ARG A 133 7.91 -15.46 -2.42
C ARG A 133 8.08 -15.71 -3.92
N SER A 134 8.41 -14.67 -4.67
CA SER A 134 8.56 -14.76 -6.13
C SER A 134 9.80 -15.57 -6.56
N HIS A 135 10.80 -15.72 -5.68
CA HIS A 135 11.93 -16.62 -5.91
C HIS A 135 11.57 -18.09 -5.67
N ASN A 136 10.75 -18.36 -4.65
CA ASN A 136 10.40 -19.71 -4.23
C ASN A 136 9.24 -20.33 -5.03
N ASP A 137 8.43 -19.51 -5.70
CA ASP A 137 7.31 -19.95 -6.53
C ASP A 137 7.67 -19.82 -8.04
N PRO A 138 7.82 -20.94 -8.77
CA PRO A 138 8.18 -20.92 -10.18
C PRO A 138 7.07 -20.42 -11.11
N ASP A 139 5.82 -20.35 -10.65
CA ASP A 139 4.67 -19.88 -11.45
C ASP A 139 4.52 -18.35 -11.37
N LEU A 140 5.29 -17.68 -10.51
CA LEU A 140 5.28 -16.23 -10.36
C LEU A 140 6.41 -15.55 -11.16
N PRO A 141 6.21 -14.29 -11.61
CA PRO A 141 7.26 -13.52 -12.25
C PRO A 141 8.48 -13.37 -11.34
N LYS A 142 9.69 -13.42 -11.90
CA LYS A 142 10.90 -13.11 -11.13
C LYS A 142 10.96 -11.63 -10.79
N VAL A 143 11.01 -11.32 -9.50
CA VAL A 143 10.96 -9.94 -8.99
C VAL A 143 12.28 -9.55 -8.33
N TYR A 144 12.74 -8.33 -8.62
CA TYR A 144 13.81 -7.67 -7.90
C TYR A 144 13.28 -6.37 -7.26
N THR A 145 13.72 -6.03 -6.06
CA THR A 145 13.40 -4.75 -5.43
C THR A 145 14.65 -3.93 -5.19
N TYR A 146 14.56 -2.62 -5.43
CA TYR A 146 15.52 -1.67 -4.90
C TYR A 146 15.17 -1.33 -3.45
N ASN A 147 16.16 -0.88 -2.67
CA ASN A 147 15.85 -0.27 -1.38
C ASN A 147 15.30 1.15 -1.55
N THR A 148 14.64 1.67 -0.51
CA THR A 148 13.96 2.98 -0.49
C THR A 148 14.88 4.18 -0.75
N PHE A 149 16.20 4.02 -0.62
CA PHE A 149 17.16 5.08 -0.88
C PHE A 149 17.63 5.17 -2.33
N PHE A 150 17.33 4.16 -3.16
CA PHE A 150 17.80 4.10 -4.55
C PHE A 150 17.28 5.28 -5.37
N TYR A 151 15.96 5.44 -5.42
CA TYR A 151 15.34 6.44 -6.28
C TYR A 151 15.74 7.89 -5.90
N PRO A 152 15.72 8.28 -4.61
CA PRO A 152 16.22 9.60 -4.22
C PRO A 152 17.68 9.85 -4.64
N ASN A 153 18.58 8.88 -4.50
CA ASN A 153 19.97 9.04 -4.94
C ASN A 153 20.09 9.12 -6.47
N LEU A 154 19.34 8.29 -7.21
CA LEU A 154 19.33 8.34 -8.67
C LEU A 154 18.87 9.71 -9.18
N VAL A 155 17.78 10.25 -8.64
CA VAL A 155 17.19 11.50 -9.12
C VAL A 155 18.07 12.70 -8.76
N THR A 156 18.62 12.73 -7.55
CA THR A 156 19.39 13.88 -7.04
C THR A 156 20.86 13.88 -7.43
N LYS A 157 21.50 12.70 -7.48
CA LYS A 157 22.95 12.55 -7.71
C LYS A 157 23.31 11.82 -9.02
N GLY A 158 22.32 11.29 -9.73
CA GLY A 158 22.52 10.62 -11.01
C GLY A 158 23.07 9.19 -10.90
N TYR A 159 23.26 8.57 -12.07
CA TYR A 159 23.62 7.15 -12.22
C TYR A 159 24.87 6.74 -11.44
N GLU A 160 25.93 7.55 -11.46
CA GLU A 160 27.20 7.21 -10.80
C GLU A 160 27.05 6.96 -9.29
N SER A 161 26.06 7.59 -8.65
CA SER A 161 25.80 7.38 -7.21
C SER A 161 25.19 6.00 -6.89
N VAL A 162 24.49 5.39 -7.85
CA VAL A 162 23.78 4.11 -7.70
C VAL A 162 24.40 2.96 -8.49
N LYS A 163 25.33 3.25 -9.41
CA LYS A 163 26.01 2.28 -10.29
C LYS A 163 26.58 1.04 -9.59
N ARG A 164 26.99 1.15 -8.32
CA ARG A 164 27.57 0.01 -7.57
C ARG A 164 26.54 -0.85 -6.84
N TRP A 165 25.29 -0.41 -6.74
CA TRP A 165 24.27 -1.04 -5.90
C TRP A 165 23.87 -2.41 -6.44
N THR A 166 23.89 -2.56 -7.76
CA THR A 166 23.61 -3.79 -8.51
C THR A 166 24.89 -4.54 -8.92
N ARG A 167 26.06 -4.25 -8.32
CA ARG A 167 27.35 -4.84 -8.76
C ARG A 167 27.36 -6.39 -8.75
N LYS A 168 26.56 -7.00 -7.88
CA LYS A 168 26.46 -8.46 -7.72
C LYS A 168 25.14 -9.04 -8.25
N VAL A 169 24.31 -8.24 -8.93
CA VAL A 169 22.97 -8.65 -9.36
C VAL A 169 22.77 -8.25 -10.82
N ASP A 170 22.37 -9.21 -11.65
CA ASP A 170 21.91 -8.92 -13.01
C ASP A 170 20.41 -8.59 -12.99
N ILE A 171 20.06 -7.32 -12.85
CA ILE A 171 18.66 -6.88 -12.80
C ILE A 171 17.89 -7.24 -14.09
N PHE A 172 18.57 -7.42 -15.21
CA PHE A 172 17.94 -7.76 -16.49
C PHE A 172 17.57 -9.24 -16.61
N SER A 173 17.88 -10.05 -15.58
CA SER A 173 17.44 -11.44 -15.47
C SER A 173 16.10 -11.60 -14.75
N TYR A 174 15.53 -10.50 -14.25
CA TYR A 174 14.22 -10.43 -13.61
C TYR A 174 13.18 -9.89 -14.58
N GLU A 175 11.92 -10.25 -14.36
CA GLU A 175 10.78 -9.79 -15.16
C GLU A 175 10.23 -8.47 -14.63
N LEU A 176 10.18 -8.33 -13.30
CA LEU A 176 9.64 -7.15 -12.62
C LEU A 176 10.70 -6.51 -11.73
N LEU A 177 10.86 -5.19 -11.84
CA LEU A 177 11.66 -4.39 -10.90
C LEU A 177 10.75 -3.46 -10.09
N LEU A 178 10.75 -3.66 -8.77
CA LEU A 178 10.03 -2.81 -7.82
C LEU A 178 10.94 -1.69 -7.34
N VAL A 179 10.49 -0.45 -7.54
CA VAL A 179 11.22 0.74 -7.14
C VAL A 179 10.36 1.52 -6.14
N PRO A 180 10.56 1.37 -4.82
CA PRO A 180 9.92 2.24 -3.85
C PRO A 180 10.39 3.68 -4.06
N ILE A 181 9.44 4.60 -4.14
CA ILE A 181 9.69 6.02 -4.34
C ILE A 181 9.24 6.78 -3.09
N ARG A 182 10.18 7.55 -2.53
CA ARG A 182 9.86 8.54 -1.50
C ARG A 182 10.14 9.94 -2.03
N ILE A 183 9.09 10.76 -2.05
CA ILE A 183 9.20 12.20 -2.30
C ILE A 183 8.66 12.89 -1.05
N ASP A 184 9.53 13.63 -0.38
CA ASP A 184 9.30 14.17 0.97
C ASP A 184 8.87 13.08 1.97
N GLN A 185 7.59 13.06 2.34
CA GLN A 185 6.98 12.12 3.28
C GLN A 185 5.97 11.18 2.60
N HIS A 186 5.80 11.30 1.28
CA HIS A 186 4.86 10.50 0.51
C HIS A 186 5.56 9.28 -0.09
N TRP A 187 4.94 8.11 0.09
CA TRP A 187 5.37 6.85 -0.49
C TRP A 187 4.54 6.54 -1.73
N SER A 188 5.25 6.18 -2.79
CA SER A 188 4.69 5.66 -4.04
C SER A 188 5.57 4.52 -4.56
N LEU A 189 5.16 3.91 -5.66
CA LEU A 189 5.88 2.79 -6.26
C LEU A 189 6.02 3.02 -7.76
N ALA A 190 7.20 2.75 -8.32
CA ALA A 190 7.33 2.47 -9.74
C ALA A 190 7.57 0.97 -9.95
N VAL A 191 6.89 0.40 -10.93
CA VAL A 191 7.08 -0.99 -11.38
C VAL A 191 7.60 -0.95 -12.80
N VAL A 192 8.77 -1.53 -13.01
CA VAL A 192 9.32 -1.76 -14.34
C VAL A 192 8.96 -3.18 -14.74
N ASP A 193 8.16 -3.35 -15.79
CA ASP A 193 7.95 -4.66 -16.41
C ASP A 193 8.88 -4.81 -17.62
N MET A 194 9.90 -5.66 -17.48
CA MET A 194 10.90 -5.93 -18.51
C MET A 194 10.30 -6.72 -19.69
N THR A 195 9.20 -7.45 -19.46
CA THR A 195 8.50 -8.27 -20.46
C THR A 195 7.63 -7.38 -21.33
N GLU A 196 6.80 -6.56 -20.69
CA GLU A 196 5.86 -5.64 -21.35
C GLU A 196 6.51 -4.31 -21.76
N LYS A 197 7.76 -4.08 -21.35
CA LYS A 197 8.53 -2.84 -21.61
C LYS A 197 7.78 -1.59 -21.13
N THR A 198 7.21 -1.69 -19.93
CA THR A 198 6.49 -0.59 -19.29
C THR A 198 7.20 -0.11 -18.02
N ILE A 199 6.97 1.16 -17.67
CA ILE A 199 7.25 1.67 -16.34
C ILE A 199 5.97 2.33 -15.83
N ASP A 200 5.36 1.70 -14.84
CA ASP A 200 4.09 2.10 -14.24
C ASP A 200 4.36 2.82 -12.93
N TYR A 201 3.76 3.98 -12.72
CA TYR A 201 3.78 4.72 -11.46
C TYR A 201 2.47 4.54 -10.71
N TYR A 202 2.55 3.98 -9.52
CA TYR A 202 1.45 3.75 -8.60
C TYR A 202 1.53 4.79 -7.48
N ASP A 203 0.51 5.64 -7.39
CA ASP A 203 0.41 6.71 -6.42
C ASP A 203 -1.01 6.81 -5.88
N SER A 204 -1.19 6.38 -4.63
CA SER A 204 -2.48 6.37 -3.96
C SER A 204 -3.07 7.78 -3.75
N MET A 205 -2.28 8.86 -3.86
CA MET A 205 -2.79 10.23 -3.83
C MET A 205 -3.08 10.81 -5.21
N HIS A 206 -2.63 10.15 -6.29
CA HIS A 206 -2.75 10.62 -7.68
C HIS A 206 -2.13 12.01 -7.91
N LEU A 207 -1.00 12.29 -7.25
CA LEU A 207 -0.24 13.54 -7.45
C LEU A 207 0.66 13.45 -8.70
N GLY A 208 0.99 12.24 -9.12
CA GLY A 208 1.90 11.98 -10.24
C GLY A 208 3.37 12.13 -9.85
N ASN A 209 4.27 11.73 -10.76
CA ASN A 209 5.73 11.70 -10.49
C ASN A 209 6.50 12.89 -11.09
N GLY A 210 5.83 13.92 -11.60
CA GLY A 210 6.52 15.07 -12.23
C GLY A 210 7.53 14.70 -13.34
N GLY A 211 7.32 13.56 -14.02
CA GLY A 211 8.24 13.04 -15.04
C GLY A 211 9.44 12.24 -14.54
N GLY A 212 9.45 11.84 -13.26
CA GLY A 212 10.49 11.04 -12.63
C GLY A 212 10.73 9.66 -13.25
N LEU A 213 9.70 9.06 -13.88
CA LEU A 213 9.84 7.80 -14.62
C LEU A 213 10.87 7.86 -15.75
N ARG A 214 11.07 9.03 -16.38
CA ARG A 214 12.11 9.20 -17.41
C ARG A 214 13.52 8.97 -16.84
N LYS A 215 13.74 9.22 -15.55
CA LYS A 215 15.03 8.95 -14.89
C LYS A 215 15.25 7.45 -14.72
N LEU A 216 14.21 6.69 -14.38
CA LEU A 216 14.27 5.22 -14.32
C LEU A 216 14.55 4.61 -15.70
N ARG A 217 13.85 5.10 -16.74
CA ARG A 217 14.09 4.68 -18.12
C ARG A 217 15.55 4.89 -18.54
N LYS A 218 16.10 6.09 -18.30
CA LYS A 218 17.51 6.40 -18.55
C LYS A 218 18.48 5.56 -17.71
N TYR A 219 18.10 5.25 -16.48
CA TYR A 219 18.86 4.36 -15.61
C TYR A 219 19.00 2.97 -16.23
N LEU A 220 17.93 2.37 -16.75
CA LEU A 220 17.98 1.04 -17.38
C LEU A 220 18.95 1.00 -18.57
N ALA A 221 18.91 2.00 -19.45
CA ALA A 221 19.85 2.11 -20.56
C ALA A 221 21.31 2.24 -20.08
N SER A 222 21.54 3.06 -19.05
CA SER A 222 22.88 3.27 -18.47
C SER A 222 23.41 2.01 -17.79
N GLU A 223 22.54 1.29 -17.09
CA GLU A 223 22.85 0.05 -16.40
C GLU A 223 23.18 -1.08 -17.40
N MET A 224 22.42 -1.21 -18.49
CA MET A 224 22.69 -2.19 -19.55
C MET A 224 24.07 -1.94 -20.18
N GLN A 225 24.35 -0.67 -20.51
CA GLN A 225 25.63 -0.28 -21.09
C GLN A 225 26.78 -0.52 -20.11
N ASP A 226 26.61 -0.26 -18.81
CA ASP A 226 27.67 -0.46 -17.83
C ASP A 226 27.95 -1.93 -17.54
N LYS A 227 26.90 -2.73 -17.29
CA LYS A 227 27.01 -4.12 -16.82
C LYS A 227 27.19 -5.13 -17.93
N LYS A 228 26.48 -4.95 -19.05
CA LYS A 228 26.48 -5.91 -20.16
C LYS A 228 27.20 -5.41 -21.41
N LYS A 229 27.61 -4.13 -21.43
CA LYS A 229 28.21 -3.47 -22.61
C LYS A 229 27.30 -3.53 -23.84
N GLN A 230 25.99 -3.49 -23.60
CA GLN A 230 24.95 -3.55 -24.61
C GLN A 230 24.12 -2.27 -24.60
N VAL A 231 23.57 -1.93 -25.75
CA VAL A 231 22.59 -0.84 -25.87
C VAL A 231 21.20 -1.42 -25.62
N LEU A 232 20.50 -0.88 -24.63
CA LEU A 232 19.07 -1.11 -24.44
C LEU A 232 18.32 0.09 -24.98
N ASP A 233 17.60 -0.10 -26.08
CA ASP A 233 16.65 0.90 -26.54
C ASP A 233 15.46 0.92 -25.57
N THR A 234 15.28 2.08 -24.94
CA THR A 234 14.18 2.31 -24.00
C THR A 234 13.23 3.40 -24.49
N ASP A 235 13.43 3.96 -25.68
CA ASP A 235 12.64 5.11 -26.12
C ASP A 235 11.19 4.73 -26.45
N GLU A 236 10.96 3.50 -26.92
CA GLU A 236 9.63 2.93 -27.18
C GLU A 236 8.93 2.40 -25.91
N TRP A 237 9.59 2.41 -24.75
CA TRP A 237 8.97 1.93 -23.51
C TRP A 237 7.85 2.86 -23.06
N ILE A 238 6.73 2.26 -22.66
CA ILE A 238 5.53 2.99 -22.23
C ILE A 238 5.75 3.44 -20.79
N LEU A 239 5.63 4.74 -20.55
CA LEU A 239 5.65 5.33 -19.21
C LEU A 239 4.24 5.78 -18.86
N GLN A 240 3.65 5.21 -17.81
CA GLN A 240 2.28 5.54 -17.41
C GLN A 240 2.15 5.77 -15.92
N THR A 241 1.25 6.67 -15.56
CA THR A 241 0.72 6.81 -14.20
C THR A 241 -0.57 6.02 -14.14
N ARG A 242 -0.67 5.08 -13.19
CA ARG A 242 -1.90 4.29 -13.01
C ARG A 242 -2.97 5.17 -12.36
N GLU A 243 -4.11 5.26 -13.02
CA GLU A 243 -5.31 5.96 -12.53
C GLU A 243 -6.43 4.97 -12.16
N ASP A 244 -6.27 3.71 -12.54
CA ASP A 244 -7.18 2.58 -12.31
C ASP A 244 -6.88 1.87 -10.98
N ILE A 245 -6.40 2.61 -9.98
CA ILE A 245 -5.96 2.09 -8.68
C ILE A 245 -6.71 2.76 -7.53
N PRO A 246 -6.90 2.07 -6.40
CA PRO A 246 -7.59 2.65 -5.25
C PRO A 246 -6.84 3.86 -4.69
N ARG A 247 -7.60 4.90 -4.36
CA ARG A 247 -7.09 6.15 -3.79
C ARG A 247 -7.06 6.07 -2.27
N GLN A 248 -6.01 6.61 -1.65
CA GLN A 248 -6.00 6.83 -0.21
C GLN A 248 -6.93 7.99 0.17
N LEU A 249 -7.58 7.88 1.32
CA LEU A 249 -8.49 8.90 1.85
C LEU A 249 -7.92 9.58 3.12
N ASN A 250 -6.74 9.17 3.58
CA ASN A 250 -6.04 9.79 4.71
C ASN A 250 -4.60 10.17 4.34
N GLY A 251 -3.89 10.80 5.28
CA GLY A 251 -2.50 11.22 5.09
C GLY A 251 -1.45 10.17 5.46
N SER A 252 -1.84 8.98 5.95
CA SER A 252 -0.92 8.05 6.61
C SER A 252 -0.68 6.71 5.91
N ASP A 253 -1.58 6.30 5.02
CA ASP A 253 -1.57 4.96 4.44
C ASP A 253 -0.74 4.82 3.17
N CYS A 254 -0.14 5.89 2.65
CA CYS A 254 0.64 5.85 1.40
C CYS A 254 1.69 4.71 1.37
N GLY A 255 2.37 4.46 2.49
CA GLY A 255 3.34 3.36 2.59
C GLY A 255 2.69 1.97 2.51
N VAL A 256 1.50 1.80 3.11
CA VAL A 256 0.72 0.55 3.05
C VAL A 256 0.21 0.33 1.63
N PHE A 257 -0.37 1.37 1.00
CA PHE A 257 -0.77 1.34 -0.41
C PHE A 257 0.40 0.96 -1.33
N ALA A 258 1.56 1.60 -1.19
CA ALA A 258 2.74 1.27 -1.99
C ALA A 258 3.16 -0.21 -1.82
N CYS A 259 3.14 -0.73 -0.59
CA CYS A 259 3.42 -2.14 -0.32
C CYS A 259 2.37 -3.09 -0.92
N ARG A 260 1.08 -2.73 -0.85
CA ARG A 260 0.01 -3.52 -1.47
C ARG A 260 0.11 -3.47 -3.00
N PHE A 261 0.30 -2.31 -3.61
CA PHE A 261 0.53 -2.21 -5.06
C PHE A 261 1.69 -3.09 -5.52
N ALA A 262 2.80 -3.11 -4.78
CA ALA A 262 3.91 -4.01 -5.06
C ALA A 262 3.51 -5.49 -4.98
N GLU A 263 2.72 -5.86 -3.97
CA GLU A 263 2.25 -7.23 -3.77
C GLU A 263 1.37 -7.71 -4.94
N TYR A 264 0.41 -6.91 -5.40
CA TYR A 264 -0.43 -7.26 -6.56
C TYR A 264 0.36 -7.25 -7.88
N ALA A 265 1.15 -6.20 -8.12
CA ALA A 265 1.94 -6.08 -9.34
C ALA A 265 2.93 -7.24 -9.49
N SER A 266 3.55 -7.67 -8.38
CA SER A 266 4.51 -8.79 -8.38
C SER A 266 3.91 -10.15 -8.77
N ARG A 267 2.58 -10.29 -8.75
CA ARG A 267 1.85 -11.48 -9.24
C ARG A 267 1.07 -11.21 -10.52
N ARG A 268 1.16 -10.00 -11.10
CA ARG A 268 0.28 -9.50 -12.17
C ARG A 268 -1.21 -9.70 -11.85
N ALA A 269 -1.58 -9.53 -10.59
CA ALA A 269 -2.96 -9.68 -10.12
C ALA A 269 -3.75 -8.36 -10.25
N GLU A 270 -5.06 -8.47 -10.48
CA GLU A 270 -5.97 -7.33 -10.42
C GLU A 270 -6.13 -6.84 -8.98
N ILE A 271 -6.14 -5.52 -8.79
CA ILE A 271 -6.27 -4.91 -7.47
C ILE A 271 -7.73 -4.98 -7.03
N ASP A 272 -8.00 -5.73 -5.97
CA ASP A 272 -9.33 -5.96 -5.40
C ASP A 272 -9.51 -5.32 -4.00
N PHE A 273 -8.61 -4.40 -3.60
CA PHE A 273 -8.69 -3.71 -2.32
C PHE A 273 -8.99 -2.21 -2.44
N SER A 274 -9.37 -1.60 -1.32
CA SER A 274 -9.61 -0.16 -1.20
C SER A 274 -9.14 0.35 0.16
N GLN A 275 -9.39 1.63 0.44
CA GLN A 275 -9.07 2.26 1.73
C GLN A 275 -9.65 1.51 2.94
N GLN A 276 -10.79 0.85 2.80
CA GLN A 276 -11.45 0.13 3.91
C GLN A 276 -10.60 -1.04 4.45
N HIS A 277 -9.68 -1.56 3.64
CA HIS A 277 -8.85 -2.71 4.02
C HIS A 277 -7.54 -2.30 4.70
N MET A 278 -7.23 -1.00 4.83
CA MET A 278 -5.91 -0.55 5.31
C MET A 278 -5.63 -0.95 6.76
N CYS A 279 -6.63 -0.91 7.66
CA CYS A 279 -6.46 -1.36 9.04
C CYS A 279 -6.10 -2.87 9.09
N TYR A 280 -6.84 -3.69 8.31
CA TYR A 280 -6.53 -5.11 8.17
C TYR A 280 -5.12 -5.32 7.59
N PHE A 281 -4.74 -4.62 6.52
CA PHE A 281 -3.41 -4.79 5.92
C PHE A 281 -2.29 -4.35 6.84
N ARG A 282 -2.48 -3.31 7.65
CA ARG A 282 -1.53 -2.90 8.70
C ARG A 282 -1.26 -4.03 9.68
N GLN A 283 -2.32 -4.66 10.20
CA GLN A 283 -2.21 -5.82 11.09
C GLN A 283 -1.57 -7.02 10.41
N ARG A 284 -2.04 -7.35 9.20
CA ARG A 284 -1.52 -8.45 8.38
C ARG A 284 -0.03 -8.29 8.11
N MET A 285 0.42 -7.09 7.74
CA MET A 285 1.84 -6.80 7.49
C MET A 285 2.70 -7.04 8.75
N VAL A 286 2.21 -6.72 9.96
CA VAL A 286 2.93 -7.04 11.20
C VAL A 286 3.10 -8.56 11.34
N HIS A 287 2.03 -9.31 11.10
CA HIS A 287 2.08 -10.78 11.12
C HIS A 287 3.07 -11.33 10.07
N GLU A 288 2.94 -10.90 8.82
CA GLU A 288 3.78 -11.36 7.70
C GLU A 288 5.26 -11.04 7.92
N ILE A 289 5.58 -9.85 8.45
CA ILE A 289 6.95 -9.45 8.79
C ILE A 289 7.52 -10.31 9.92
N CYS A 290 6.73 -10.59 10.97
CA CYS A 290 7.19 -11.40 12.09
C CYS A 290 7.31 -12.88 11.73
N ALA A 291 6.39 -13.40 10.91
CA ALA A 291 6.41 -14.76 10.39
C ALA A 291 7.45 -14.95 9.27
N LYS A 292 7.87 -13.85 8.63
CA LYS A 292 8.69 -13.81 7.41
C LYS A 292 8.06 -14.59 6.26
N GLN A 293 6.75 -14.44 6.12
CA GLN A 293 5.98 -15.14 5.10
C GLN A 293 4.74 -14.32 4.76
N LEU A 294 4.47 -14.14 3.46
CA LEU A 294 3.24 -13.53 2.98
C LEU A 294 2.08 -14.53 3.11
N MET A 295 0.91 -14.04 3.52
CA MET A 295 -0.33 -14.83 3.65
C MET A 295 -1.02 -15.08 2.31
#